data_AF-A0A7C2NVX7-F1
#
_entry.id   AF-A0A7C2NVX7-F1
#
_cell.length_a   1.000
_cell.length_b   1.000
_cell.length_c   1.000
_cell.angle_alpha   90.00
_cell.angle_beta   90.00
_cell.angle_gamma   90.00
#
_symmetry.space_group_name_H-M   'P 1'
#
loop_
_entity.id
_entity.type
_entity.pdbx_description
1 polymer ?
#
loop_
_entity_poly.entity_id
_entity_poly.type
_entity_poly.pdbx_seq_one_letter_code
_entity_poly.pdbx_strand_id
1 'polypeptide(L)'
;MPRILGAALALGLAAQSACAQTGSAALIPHPTWDCGMPGGIPAPEAGNLVFEIEIPLERAVAIGRTPYGQRSVAIGLEGSIEGQRLRGNVAPGALDFELTLANAGVEIEQALVLQASDGSYIYARNAGTGPGAHDVRVVMDFEAPNESVHAWLNTGKFVARRTLWAAEKSLHLAVYDVSRVAVGAGTSITKPASVAPQPWGYRVKGDAEQQGDVLITENVTLAPSQRVGSSKRGERNIIPITGGTVSGRINGKVLMGGADYQLLAPQPALIDAHYLWETDDGELIIVRNGGGFGSLVPTFEARVDGPYAYLNAGSYMSSNPGRGEGGVALTFYESVNPR
;
A
#
# COMPACT_ATOMS: atom_id res chain seq x y z
N MET A 1 19.23 -22.59 81.15
CA MET A 1 17.83 -22.83 80.73
C MET A 1 17.21 -21.47 80.40
N PRO A 2 16.44 -21.27 79.30
CA PRO A 2 16.33 -21.98 78.01
C PRO A 2 16.84 -21.07 76.84
N ARG A 3 17.67 -21.55 75.91
CA ARG A 3 17.32 -22.04 74.54
C ARG A 3 15.98 -21.54 73.98
N ILE A 4 16.03 -20.64 73.00
CA ILE A 4 14.98 -20.49 71.98
C ILE A 4 15.60 -20.76 70.60
N LEU A 5 14.98 -21.72 69.94
CA LEU A 5 15.24 -22.25 68.60
C LEU A 5 14.74 -21.28 67.53
N GLY A 6 15.57 -21.10 66.49
CA GLY A 6 15.24 -21.19 65.06
C GLY A 6 13.98 -20.55 64.48
N ALA A 7 14.20 -19.68 63.49
CA ALA A 7 13.48 -19.75 62.21
C ALA A 7 14.40 -19.19 61.10
N ALA A 8 15.02 -20.09 60.34
CA ALA A 8 15.70 -19.75 59.10
C ALA A 8 14.62 -19.55 58.03
N LEU A 9 14.47 -18.32 57.53
CA LEU A 9 13.56 -17.99 56.44
C LEU A 9 14.23 -18.39 55.12
N ALA A 10 13.90 -19.58 54.62
CA ALA A 10 14.30 -19.99 53.27
C ALA A 10 13.47 -19.18 52.25
N LEU A 11 14.10 -18.23 51.56
CA LEU A 11 13.53 -17.61 50.37
C LEU A 11 13.47 -18.68 49.26
N GLY A 12 12.29 -19.25 49.06
CA GLY A 12 12.01 -20.06 47.88
C GLY A 12 12.06 -19.18 46.63
N LEU A 13 13.01 -19.45 45.74
CA LEU A 13 12.93 -19.03 44.35
C LEU A 13 11.71 -19.70 43.72
N ALA A 14 10.62 -18.95 43.59
CA ALA A 14 9.53 -19.33 42.72
C ALA A 14 10.04 -19.25 41.28
N ALA A 15 10.30 -20.42 40.68
CA ALA A 15 10.47 -20.53 39.24
C ALA A 15 9.18 -20.01 38.59
N GLN A 16 9.24 -18.82 38.01
CA GLN A 16 8.20 -18.32 37.14
C GLN A 16 8.17 -19.25 35.92
N SER A 17 7.18 -20.14 35.90
CA SER A 17 6.80 -20.86 34.69
C SER A 17 6.55 -19.80 33.61
N ALA A 18 7.35 -19.84 32.56
CA ALA A 18 7.10 -19.06 31.36
C ALA A 18 5.70 -19.43 30.85
N CYS A 19 4.73 -18.54 31.03
CA CYS A 19 3.54 -18.58 30.21
C CYS A 19 4.04 -18.48 28.77
N ALA A 20 3.91 -19.58 28.02
CA ALA A 20 3.97 -19.51 26.57
C ALA A 20 2.97 -18.43 26.17
N GLN A 21 3.46 -17.30 25.65
CA GLN A 21 2.60 -16.36 24.96
C GLN A 21 1.90 -17.17 23.89
N THR A 22 0.60 -17.39 24.05
CA THR A 22 -0.25 -17.89 22.97
C THR A 22 -0.20 -16.81 21.90
N GLY A 23 0.72 -16.96 20.95
CA GLY A 23 0.80 -16.08 19.78
C GLY A 23 -0.59 -16.03 19.15
N SER A 24 -1.06 -14.81 18.83
CA SER A 24 -2.36 -14.63 18.19
C SER A 24 -2.46 -15.55 16.96
N ALA A 25 -3.63 -16.16 16.76
CA ALA A 25 -3.88 -17.06 15.64
C ALA A 25 -3.51 -16.39 14.31
N ALA A 26 -3.16 -17.19 13.30
CA ALA A 26 -2.92 -16.67 11.96
C ALA A 26 -4.20 -16.00 11.40
N LEU A 27 -4.06 -15.00 10.54
CA LEU A 27 -5.18 -14.51 9.74
C LEU A 27 -5.14 -15.21 8.40
N ILE A 28 -6.19 -15.95 8.05
CA ILE A 28 -6.30 -16.58 6.73
C ILE A 28 -7.00 -15.57 5.82
N PRO A 29 -6.27 -14.93 4.89
CA PRO A 29 -6.84 -13.89 4.05
C PRO A 29 -7.89 -14.47 3.08
N HIS A 30 -8.79 -13.61 2.61
CA HIS A 30 -9.73 -14.00 1.57
C HIS A 30 -8.98 -14.36 0.27
N PRO A 31 -9.37 -15.39 -0.51
CA PRO A 31 -8.64 -15.78 -1.72
C PRO A 31 -8.49 -14.68 -2.79
N THR A 32 -9.39 -13.71 -2.82
CA THR A 32 -9.30 -12.56 -3.74
C THR A 32 -8.41 -11.42 -3.24
N TRP A 33 -7.84 -11.55 -2.02
CA TRP A 33 -6.92 -10.60 -1.40
C TRP A 33 -5.94 -11.38 -0.49
N ASP A 34 -5.25 -12.37 -1.05
CA ASP A 34 -4.46 -13.35 -0.29
C ASP A 34 -3.19 -12.79 0.38
N CYS A 35 -2.89 -11.52 0.10
CA CYS A 35 -1.73 -10.79 0.60
C CYS A 35 -0.38 -11.47 0.31
N GLY A 36 -0.29 -12.37 -0.67
CA GLY A 36 0.90 -13.20 -0.90
C GLY A 36 1.16 -14.26 0.18
N MET A 37 0.22 -14.46 1.11
CA MET A 37 0.27 -15.48 2.18
C MET A 37 -1.08 -16.21 2.30
N PRO A 38 -1.55 -16.94 1.26
CA PRO A 38 -2.85 -17.60 1.26
C PRO A 38 -3.02 -18.65 2.37
N GLY A 39 -1.93 -19.25 2.84
CA GLY A 39 -1.93 -20.22 3.94
C GLY A 39 -2.10 -19.59 5.33
N GLY A 40 -2.03 -18.26 5.43
CA GLY A 40 -2.22 -17.51 6.67
C GLY A 40 -1.05 -16.57 7.00
N ILE A 41 -1.39 -15.39 7.49
CA ILE A 41 -0.48 -14.36 7.97
C ILE A 41 -0.30 -14.56 9.48
N PRO A 42 0.88 -14.99 9.97
CA PRO A 42 1.11 -15.20 11.39
C PRO A 42 1.01 -13.87 12.17
N ALA A 43 0.91 -13.94 13.49
CA ALA A 43 1.09 -12.74 14.31
C ALA A 43 2.51 -12.19 14.05
N PRO A 44 2.67 -10.92 13.65
CA PRO A 44 3.99 -10.35 13.35
C PRO A 44 4.99 -10.58 14.48
N GLU A 45 4.53 -10.40 15.72
CA GLU A 45 5.33 -10.47 16.94
C GLU A 45 5.86 -11.89 17.27
N ALA A 46 5.38 -12.93 16.59
CA ALA A 46 5.96 -14.26 16.68
C ALA A 46 7.30 -14.38 15.90
N GLY A 47 7.56 -13.43 15.00
CA GLY A 47 8.82 -13.29 14.28
C GLY A 47 9.83 -12.42 15.03
N ASN A 48 10.89 -12.02 14.32
CA ASN A 48 11.90 -11.11 14.87
C ASN A 48 11.65 -9.69 14.35
N LEU A 49 11.53 -8.70 15.25
CA LEU A 49 11.45 -7.29 14.84
C LEU A 49 12.72 -6.91 14.05
N VAL A 50 12.54 -6.28 12.89
CA VAL A 50 13.64 -5.93 11.99
C VAL A 50 13.87 -4.42 11.96
N PHE A 51 12.78 -3.66 11.80
CA PHE A 51 12.75 -2.20 11.87
C PHE A 51 11.32 -1.71 12.10
N GLU A 52 11.21 -0.47 12.53
CA GLU A 52 9.96 0.28 12.67
C GLU A 52 9.94 1.42 11.65
N ILE A 53 8.74 1.77 11.21
CA ILE A 53 8.48 2.89 10.30
C ILE A 53 7.45 3.80 10.94
N GLU A 54 7.78 5.09 11.06
CA GLU A 54 6.87 6.15 11.49
C GLU A 54 6.64 7.12 10.33
N ILE A 55 5.39 7.32 9.94
CA ILE A 55 5.00 8.17 8.81
C ILE A 55 4.01 9.24 9.28
N PRO A 56 4.44 10.51 9.40
CA PRO A 56 3.53 11.63 9.50
C PRO A 56 2.65 11.71 8.25
N LEU A 57 1.37 12.02 8.42
CA LEU A 57 0.41 12.06 7.33
C LEU A 57 0.05 13.51 6.97
N GLU A 58 -0.03 13.79 5.67
CA GLU A 58 -0.64 15.04 5.20
C GLU A 58 -2.13 15.02 5.53
N ARG A 59 -2.79 13.90 5.23
CA ARG A 59 -4.17 13.61 5.59
C ARG A 59 -4.43 12.12 5.75
N ALA A 60 -5.46 11.80 6.53
CA ALA A 60 -6.10 10.50 6.59
C ALA A 60 -7.61 10.75 6.52
N VAL A 61 -8.24 10.40 5.40
CA VAL A 61 -9.60 10.82 5.06
C VAL A 61 -10.42 9.68 4.48
N ALA A 62 -11.71 9.68 4.79
CA ALA A 62 -12.66 8.78 4.15
C ALA A 62 -13.01 9.32 2.75
N ILE A 63 -12.97 8.44 1.74
CA ILE A 63 -13.52 8.72 0.41
C ILE A 63 -15.02 8.46 0.42
N GLY A 64 -15.47 7.47 1.18
CA GLY A 64 -16.88 7.06 1.23
C GLY A 64 -17.06 5.61 0.83
N ARG A 65 -18.32 5.22 0.59
CA ARG A 65 -18.62 3.89 0.03
C ARG A 65 -18.25 3.87 -1.44
N THR A 66 -17.38 2.95 -1.85
CA THR A 66 -16.98 2.68 -3.24
C THR A 66 -17.56 1.33 -3.67
N PRO A 67 -17.35 0.85 -4.92
CA PRO A 67 -17.80 -0.49 -5.34
C PRO A 67 -17.26 -1.63 -4.47
N TYR A 68 -16.16 -1.41 -3.74
CA TYR A 68 -15.46 -2.43 -2.97
C TYR A 68 -15.79 -2.39 -1.47
N GLY A 69 -16.37 -1.31 -0.94
CA GLY A 69 -16.59 -1.14 0.50
C GLY A 69 -16.42 0.30 0.97
N GLN A 70 -16.22 0.51 2.26
CA GLN A 70 -15.92 1.84 2.78
C GLN A 70 -14.43 2.13 2.60
N ARG A 71 -14.10 3.07 1.71
CA ARG A 71 -12.71 3.43 1.39
C ARG A 71 -12.25 4.63 2.20
N SER A 72 -11.05 4.50 2.77
CA SER A 72 -10.27 5.60 3.30
C SER A 72 -8.87 5.58 2.69
N VAL A 73 -8.23 6.74 2.68
CA VAL A 73 -6.87 6.93 2.21
C VAL A 73 -6.08 7.74 3.22
N ALA A 74 -4.86 7.31 3.53
CA ALA A 74 -3.84 8.08 4.20
C ALA A 74 -2.71 8.41 3.23
N ILE A 75 -2.33 9.69 3.18
CA ILE A 75 -1.25 10.20 2.35
C ILE A 75 -0.09 10.57 3.28
N GLY A 76 1.03 9.87 3.13
CA GLY A 76 2.21 10.05 3.95
C GLY A 76 3.12 11.19 3.46
N LEU A 77 3.64 11.93 4.41
CA LEU A 77 4.79 12.82 4.24
C LEU A 77 6.10 12.03 4.35
N GLU A 78 7.22 12.72 4.42
CA GLU A 78 8.49 12.08 4.77
C GLU A 78 8.40 11.45 6.17
N GLY A 79 8.73 10.17 6.24
CA GLY A 79 8.76 9.39 7.49
C GLY A 79 10.16 8.93 7.85
N SER A 80 10.28 8.22 8.98
CA SER A 80 11.53 7.65 9.47
C SER A 80 11.50 6.14 9.52
N ILE A 81 12.66 5.52 9.32
CA ILE A 81 12.88 4.07 9.46
C ILE A 81 13.97 3.86 10.51
N GLU A 82 13.67 3.10 11.54
CA GLU A 82 14.59 2.80 12.63
C GLU A 82 14.75 1.29 12.80
N GLY A 83 15.98 0.80 12.70
CA GLY A 83 16.27 -0.63 12.85
C GLY A 83 17.76 -0.92 12.94
N GLN A 84 18.10 -2.17 13.25
CA GLN A 84 19.51 -2.59 13.31
C GLN A 84 20.11 -2.78 11.91
N ARG A 85 19.31 -3.28 10.96
CA ARG A 85 19.76 -3.66 9.60
C ARG A 85 19.31 -2.68 8.50
N LEU A 86 18.37 -1.79 8.83
CA LEU A 86 17.86 -0.76 7.93
C LEU A 86 17.57 0.49 8.76
N ARG A 87 18.09 1.63 8.31
CA ARG A 87 17.83 2.97 8.83
C ARG A 87 17.65 3.90 7.64
N GLY A 88 16.93 5.00 7.83
CA GLY A 88 16.73 6.00 6.80
C GLY A 88 15.35 6.61 6.89
N ASN A 89 14.77 6.90 5.73
CA ASN A 89 13.55 7.68 5.62
C ASN A 89 12.54 6.96 4.73
N VAL A 90 11.25 7.23 4.93
CA VAL A 90 10.22 6.97 3.93
C VAL A 90 10.10 8.21 3.08
N ALA A 91 10.21 8.08 1.76
CA ALA A 91 10.01 9.20 0.85
C ALA A 91 8.55 9.70 0.93
N PRO A 92 8.31 11.02 0.73
CA PRO A 92 6.96 11.56 0.71
C PRO A 92 6.12 10.93 -0.40
N GLY A 93 4.82 10.85 -0.16
CA GLY A 93 3.86 10.31 -1.11
C GLY A 93 3.52 8.84 -0.90
N ALA A 94 3.83 8.27 0.26
CA ALA A 94 3.29 6.99 0.68
C ALA A 94 1.75 7.00 0.58
N LEU A 95 1.18 5.96 -0.01
CA LEU A 95 -0.26 5.78 -0.09
C LEU A 95 -0.64 4.56 0.75
N ASP A 96 -1.59 4.74 1.66
CA ASP A 96 -2.20 3.67 2.44
C ASP A 96 -3.70 3.72 2.23
N PHE A 97 -4.20 2.77 1.43
CA PHE A 97 -5.62 2.61 1.14
C PHE A 97 -6.20 1.55 2.08
N GLU A 98 -7.15 1.98 2.89
CA GLU A 98 -7.91 1.10 3.76
C GLU A 98 -9.31 0.89 3.21
N LEU A 99 -9.67 -0.38 3.04
CA LEU A 99 -11.02 -0.79 2.71
C LEU A 99 -11.64 -1.49 3.91
N THR A 100 -12.70 -0.91 4.46
CA THR A 100 -13.50 -1.54 5.51
C THR A 100 -14.75 -2.16 4.90
N LEU A 101 -14.93 -3.46 5.09
CA LEU A 101 -16.08 -4.24 4.64
C LEU A 101 -17.25 -4.10 5.62
N ALA A 102 -18.46 -4.42 5.17
CA ALA A 102 -19.68 -4.32 6.00
C ALA A 102 -19.67 -5.21 7.25
N ASN A 103 -18.85 -6.27 7.26
CA ASN A 103 -18.63 -7.17 8.40
C ASN A 103 -17.41 -6.76 9.24
N ALA A 104 -16.94 -5.52 9.12
CA ALA A 104 -15.74 -4.96 9.75
C ALA A 104 -14.38 -5.51 9.26
N GLY A 105 -14.37 -6.51 8.37
CA GLY A 105 -13.13 -6.98 7.75
C GLY A 105 -12.38 -5.84 7.06
N VAL A 106 -11.06 -5.84 7.18
CA VAL A 106 -10.20 -4.79 6.61
C VAL A 106 -9.32 -5.39 5.52
N GLU A 107 -9.15 -4.65 4.43
CA GLU A 107 -8.14 -4.90 3.41
C GLU A 107 -7.29 -3.64 3.22
N ILE A 108 -5.97 -3.81 3.20
CA ILE A 108 -5.00 -2.74 3.01
C ILE A 108 -4.28 -2.93 1.69
N GLU A 109 -4.20 -1.87 0.90
CA GLU A 109 -3.19 -1.72 -0.15
C GLU A 109 -2.29 -0.54 0.23
N GLN A 110 -0.99 -0.76 0.26
CA GLN A 110 -0.04 0.27 0.66
C GLN A 110 1.15 0.30 -0.30
N ALA A 111 1.60 1.49 -0.67
CA ALA A 111 2.81 1.70 -1.46
C ALA A 111 3.75 2.64 -0.70
N LEU A 112 4.96 2.15 -0.41
CA LEU A 112 6.01 2.90 0.28
C LEU A 112 7.28 2.91 -0.58
N VAL A 113 7.99 4.02 -0.57
CA VAL A 113 9.38 4.08 -1.06
C VAL A 113 10.28 4.43 0.11
N LEU A 114 11.22 3.54 0.41
CA LEU A 114 12.17 3.69 1.49
C LEU A 114 13.50 4.17 0.90
N GLN A 115 14.10 5.17 1.52
CA GLN A 115 15.48 5.58 1.23
C GLN A 115 16.34 5.19 2.42
N ALA A 116 17.21 4.20 2.23
CA ALA A 116 18.14 3.78 3.26
C ALA A 116 19.24 4.84 3.47
N SER A 117 19.91 4.82 4.63
CA SER A 117 20.98 5.77 4.96
C SER A 117 22.18 5.72 4.02
N ASP A 118 22.38 4.62 3.28
CA ASP A 118 23.40 4.52 2.23
C ASP A 118 22.98 5.18 0.90
N GLY A 119 21.76 5.75 0.85
CA GLY A 119 21.18 6.42 -0.30
C GLY A 119 20.40 5.50 -1.24
N SER A 120 20.39 4.19 -1.00
CA SER A 120 19.65 3.24 -1.84
C SER A 120 18.13 3.36 -1.65
N TYR A 121 17.38 3.20 -2.75
CA TYR A 121 15.93 3.15 -2.73
C TYR A 121 15.42 1.71 -2.70
N ILE A 122 14.39 1.46 -1.89
CA ILE A 122 13.69 0.18 -1.78
C ILE A 122 12.19 0.47 -1.95
N TYR A 123 11.53 -0.27 -2.83
CA TYR A 123 10.08 -0.18 -3.01
C TYR A 123 9.37 -1.23 -2.16
N ALA A 124 8.23 -0.89 -1.56
CA ALA A 124 7.36 -1.86 -0.90
C ALA A 124 5.92 -1.66 -1.38
N ARG A 125 5.33 -2.69 -2.01
CA ARG A 125 3.92 -2.71 -2.42
C ARG A 125 3.19 -3.78 -1.63
N ASN A 126 2.49 -3.36 -0.60
CA ASN A 126 2.07 -4.23 0.48
C ASN A 126 0.56 -4.46 0.43
N ALA A 127 0.17 -5.70 0.70
CA ALA A 127 -1.21 -6.09 0.91
C ALA A 127 -1.38 -6.47 2.38
N GLY A 128 -2.48 -6.07 2.99
CA GLY A 128 -2.79 -6.44 4.37
C GLY A 128 -4.24 -6.77 4.59
N THR A 129 -4.52 -7.40 5.72
CA THR A 129 -5.88 -7.69 6.14
C THR A 129 -6.02 -7.78 7.66
N GLY A 130 -7.25 -7.68 8.15
CA GLY A 130 -7.60 -7.79 9.55
C GLY A 130 -9.08 -8.15 9.74
N PRO A 131 -9.46 -8.78 10.86
CA PRO A 131 -10.87 -8.96 11.22
C PRO A 131 -11.54 -7.64 11.63
N GLY A 132 -10.75 -6.56 11.76
CA GLY A 132 -11.14 -5.21 12.14
C GLY A 132 -9.90 -4.32 12.23
N ALA A 133 -10.09 -3.03 12.52
CA ALA A 133 -9.01 -2.04 12.58
C ALA A 133 -7.97 -2.28 13.69
N HIS A 134 -8.27 -3.12 14.69
CA HIS A 134 -7.39 -3.37 15.84
C HIS A 134 -6.33 -4.46 15.62
N ASP A 135 -6.52 -5.36 14.65
CA ASP A 135 -5.53 -6.39 14.27
C ASP A 135 -5.38 -6.41 12.76
N VAL A 136 -4.66 -5.42 12.24
CA VAL A 136 -4.33 -5.33 10.82
C VAL A 136 -2.87 -5.75 10.62
N ARG A 137 -2.68 -6.78 9.79
CA ARG A 137 -1.37 -7.32 9.44
C ARG A 137 -1.11 -7.05 7.98
N VAL A 138 0.03 -6.43 7.69
CA VAL A 138 0.43 -6.05 6.34
C VAL A 138 1.60 -6.93 5.92
N VAL A 139 1.45 -7.70 4.85
CA VAL A 139 2.55 -8.47 4.27
C VAL A 139 3.43 -7.51 3.48
N MET A 140 4.66 -7.34 3.94
CA MET A 140 5.59 -6.39 3.35
C MET A 140 6.32 -7.04 2.17
N ASP A 141 6.09 -6.52 0.98
CA ASP A 141 6.63 -7.07 -0.27
C ASP A 141 7.62 -6.10 -0.90
N PHE A 142 8.90 -6.31 -0.57
CA PHE A 142 9.98 -5.41 -0.95
C PHE A 142 10.61 -5.72 -2.31
N GLU A 143 10.98 -4.68 -3.04
CA GLU A 143 11.95 -4.71 -4.12
C GLU A 143 13.16 -3.85 -3.72
N ALA A 144 14.24 -4.50 -3.32
CA ALA A 144 15.53 -3.86 -3.02
C ALA A 144 16.54 -4.08 -4.17
N PRO A 145 17.54 -3.21 -4.35
CA PRO A 145 18.55 -3.39 -5.38
C PRO A 145 19.34 -4.68 -5.15
N ASN A 146 19.46 -5.53 -6.17
CA ASN A 146 20.06 -6.88 -6.06
C ASN A 146 21.52 -6.87 -5.57
N GLU A 147 22.27 -5.82 -5.92
CA GLU A 147 23.68 -5.67 -5.56
C GLU A 147 23.90 -4.82 -4.29
N SER A 148 22.82 -4.44 -3.59
CA SER A 148 22.91 -3.67 -2.34
C SER A 148 23.02 -4.55 -1.10
N VAL A 149 23.46 -3.95 0.00
CA VAL A 149 23.41 -4.58 1.34
C VAL A 149 21.99 -4.87 1.82
N HIS A 150 20.97 -4.36 1.12
CA HIS A 150 19.55 -4.54 1.42
C HIS A 150 18.88 -5.66 0.61
N ALA A 151 19.61 -6.35 -0.28
CA ALA A 151 19.06 -7.41 -1.13
C ALA A 151 18.39 -8.58 -0.36
N TRP A 152 18.70 -8.74 0.93
CA TRP A 152 18.02 -9.71 1.80
C TRP A 152 16.51 -9.46 1.96
N LEU A 153 16.04 -8.24 1.73
CA LEU A 153 14.61 -7.91 1.71
C LEU A 153 13.85 -8.59 0.56
N ASN A 154 14.55 -8.98 -0.52
CA ASN A 154 13.93 -9.60 -1.69
C ASN A 154 13.46 -11.04 -1.44
N THR A 155 14.02 -11.73 -0.44
CA THR A 155 13.82 -13.18 -0.23
C THR A 155 13.20 -13.54 1.11
N GLY A 156 13.21 -12.63 2.09
CA GLY A 156 12.56 -12.85 3.38
C GLY A 156 11.02 -12.78 3.29
N LYS A 157 10.37 -13.29 4.33
CA LYS A 157 8.93 -13.12 4.56
C LYS A 157 8.76 -12.12 5.68
N PHE A 158 8.14 -10.99 5.37
CA PHE A 158 7.98 -9.88 6.30
C PHE A 158 6.52 -9.57 6.52
N VAL A 159 6.14 -9.36 7.77
CA VAL A 159 4.79 -8.94 8.14
C VAL A 159 4.91 -7.79 9.11
N ALA A 160 4.15 -6.72 8.86
CA ALA A 160 4.05 -5.58 9.73
C ALA A 160 2.78 -5.63 10.58
N ARG A 161 2.92 -5.23 11.84
CA ARG A 161 1.80 -4.72 12.64
C ARG A 161 1.52 -3.29 12.18
N ARG A 162 0.33 -3.04 11.63
CA ARG A 162 -0.10 -1.70 11.21
C ARG A 162 -0.92 -1.01 12.30
N THR A 163 -0.57 0.23 12.61
CA THR A 163 -1.37 1.11 13.48
C THR A 163 -1.57 2.46 12.81
N LEU A 164 -2.82 2.85 12.59
CA LEU A 164 -3.19 4.14 12.00
C LEU A 164 -3.86 5.01 13.06
N TRP A 165 -3.28 6.16 13.38
CA TRP A 165 -3.88 7.19 14.21
C TRP A 165 -4.33 8.36 13.33
N ALA A 166 -5.48 8.19 12.68
CA ALA A 166 -5.98 9.15 11.69
C ALA A 166 -6.16 10.58 12.25
N ALA A 167 -6.66 10.71 13.49
CA ALA A 167 -6.84 12.01 14.14
C ALA A 167 -5.51 12.70 14.47
N GLU A 168 -4.47 11.93 14.75
CA GLU A 168 -3.12 12.40 15.05
C GLU A 168 -2.27 12.54 13.78
N LYS A 169 -2.81 12.13 12.63
CA LYS A 169 -2.12 12.10 11.34
C LYS A 169 -0.79 11.35 11.42
N SER A 170 -0.82 10.13 11.98
CA SER A 170 0.34 9.26 12.05
C SER A 170 0.01 7.82 11.64
N LEU A 171 0.92 7.19 10.91
CA LEU A 171 0.90 5.78 10.55
C LEU A 171 2.19 5.12 11.02
N HIS A 172 2.07 4.08 11.84
CA HIS A 172 3.18 3.27 12.33
C HIS A 172 3.12 1.84 11.79
N LEU A 173 4.28 1.32 11.40
CA LEU A 173 4.49 -0.07 11.00
C LEU A 173 5.66 -0.67 11.78
N ALA A 174 5.42 -1.66 12.62
CA ALA A 174 6.48 -2.49 13.18
C ALA A 174 6.66 -3.73 12.31
N VAL A 175 7.82 -3.86 11.64
CA VAL A 175 8.07 -4.89 10.61
C VAL A 175 8.88 -6.05 11.18
N TYR A 176 8.33 -7.27 11.06
CA TYR A 176 8.91 -8.49 11.60
C TYR A 176 9.32 -9.46 10.48
N ASP A 177 10.46 -10.12 10.64
CA ASP A 177 10.85 -11.29 9.84
C ASP A 177 10.14 -12.52 10.39
N VAL A 178 9.20 -13.05 9.60
CA VAL A 178 8.41 -14.24 9.92
C VAL A 178 8.84 -15.46 9.11
N SER A 179 10.00 -15.42 8.45
CA SER A 179 10.48 -16.49 7.56
C SER A 179 10.60 -17.86 8.23
N ARG A 180 10.80 -17.87 9.56
CA ARG A 180 10.92 -19.08 10.38
C ARG A 180 9.70 -19.37 11.26
N VAL A 181 8.63 -18.58 11.13
CA VAL A 181 7.41 -18.75 11.93
C VAL A 181 6.52 -19.78 11.25
N ALA A 182 6.14 -20.83 11.98
CA ALA A 182 5.16 -21.79 11.51
C ALA A 182 3.76 -21.16 11.50
N VAL A 183 3.05 -21.27 10.39
CA VAL A 183 1.65 -20.82 10.28
C VAL A 183 0.75 -21.94 10.79
N GLY A 184 0.16 -21.72 11.96
CA GLY A 184 -0.79 -22.64 12.60
C GLY A 184 -2.24 -22.39 12.15
N ALA A 185 -3.19 -22.93 12.93
CA ALA A 185 -4.61 -22.62 12.73
C ALA A 185 -4.85 -21.10 12.78
N GLY A 186 -5.81 -20.63 11.98
CA GLY A 186 -6.08 -19.22 11.81
C GLY A 186 -7.55 -18.89 11.71
N THR A 187 -7.85 -17.60 11.83
CA THR A 187 -9.19 -17.03 11.62
C THR A 187 -9.31 -16.57 10.17
N SER A 188 -10.32 -17.05 9.46
CA SER A 188 -10.57 -16.63 8.09
C SER A 188 -11.17 -15.23 8.02
N ILE A 189 -10.56 -14.37 7.22
CA ILE A 189 -11.15 -13.10 6.84
C ILE A 189 -12.18 -13.37 5.74
N THR A 190 -13.42 -12.98 6.01
CA THR A 190 -14.53 -13.20 5.08
C THR A 190 -14.84 -11.92 4.32
N LYS A 191 -15.06 -12.04 3.01
CA LYS A 191 -15.59 -10.96 2.17
C LYS A 191 -17.07 -11.24 1.88
N PRO A 192 -17.99 -10.30 2.13
CA PRO A 192 -19.38 -10.47 1.76
C PRO A 192 -19.53 -10.73 0.24
N ALA A 193 -20.35 -11.71 -0.15
CA ALA A 193 -20.48 -12.13 -1.55
C ALA A 193 -21.00 -11.03 -2.51
N SER A 194 -21.68 -10.01 -1.97
CA SER A 194 -22.17 -8.86 -2.73
C SER A 194 -21.09 -7.82 -3.03
N VAL A 195 -19.91 -7.93 -2.42
CA VAL A 195 -18.82 -6.97 -2.55
C VAL A 195 -17.86 -7.44 -3.64
N ALA A 196 -17.64 -6.59 -4.65
CA ALA A 196 -16.65 -6.85 -5.67
C ALA A 196 -15.23 -6.92 -5.05
N PRO A 197 -14.34 -7.81 -5.52
CA PRO A 197 -12.94 -7.75 -5.13
C PRO A 197 -12.31 -6.43 -5.59
N GLN A 198 -11.57 -5.75 -4.71
CA GLN A 198 -10.74 -4.64 -5.15
C GLN A 198 -9.57 -5.18 -6.00
N PRO A 199 -9.15 -4.46 -7.05
CA PRO A 199 -8.07 -4.91 -7.92
C PRO A 199 -6.71 -4.74 -7.24
N TRP A 200 -5.79 -5.68 -7.48
CA TRP A 200 -4.38 -5.50 -7.12
C TRP A 200 -3.61 -4.79 -8.23
N GLY A 201 -3.74 -5.25 -9.48
CA GLY A 201 -3.06 -4.67 -10.64
C GLY A 201 -3.91 -3.63 -11.39
N TYR A 202 -3.27 -2.89 -12.29
CA TYR A 202 -3.95 -2.02 -13.23
C TYR A 202 -4.71 -2.84 -14.30
N ARG A 203 -5.72 -2.22 -14.92
CA ARG A 203 -6.49 -2.82 -16.01
C ARG A 203 -5.62 -2.99 -17.26
N VAL A 204 -5.77 -4.06 -18.02
CA VAL A 204 -5.09 -4.21 -19.32
C VAL A 204 -6.02 -3.77 -20.45
N LYS A 205 -5.48 -3.03 -21.42
CA LYS A 205 -6.19 -2.65 -22.64
C LYS A 205 -6.58 -3.89 -23.45
N GLY A 206 -7.84 -4.01 -23.82
CA GLY A 206 -8.32 -5.01 -24.78
C GLY A 206 -7.94 -4.67 -26.22
N ASP A 207 -7.81 -5.68 -27.06
CA ASP A 207 -7.26 -5.56 -28.43
C ASP A 207 -8.04 -4.57 -29.31
N ALA A 208 -9.36 -4.51 -29.14
CA ALA A 208 -10.25 -3.66 -29.94
C ALA A 208 -10.52 -2.29 -29.30
N GLU A 209 -10.04 -2.01 -28.08
CA GLU A 209 -10.28 -0.71 -27.44
C GLU A 209 -9.55 0.42 -28.16
N GLN A 210 -10.27 1.54 -28.35
CA GLN A 210 -9.77 2.76 -28.97
C GLN A 210 -10.14 3.98 -28.13
N GLN A 211 -9.35 5.05 -28.27
CA GLN A 211 -9.65 6.34 -27.66
C GLN A 211 -10.90 6.92 -28.31
N GLY A 212 -11.92 7.21 -27.50
CA GLY A 212 -13.14 7.91 -27.88
C GLY A 212 -13.06 9.40 -27.52
N ASP A 213 -14.17 9.93 -27.00
CA ASP A 213 -14.26 11.33 -26.58
C ASP A 213 -13.30 11.64 -25.42
N VAL A 214 -12.73 12.85 -25.43
CA VAL A 214 -11.92 13.35 -24.32
C VAL A 214 -12.78 13.46 -23.06
N LEU A 215 -12.28 12.86 -21.98
CA LEU A 215 -12.83 12.96 -20.63
C LEU A 215 -12.23 14.16 -19.91
N ILE A 216 -10.90 14.16 -19.76
CA ILE A 216 -10.13 15.23 -19.12
C ILE A 216 -8.74 15.36 -19.77
N THR A 217 -8.10 16.49 -19.50
CA THR A 217 -6.65 16.68 -19.59
C THR A 217 -6.10 16.95 -18.21
N GLU A 218 -4.93 16.42 -17.89
CA GLU A 218 -4.23 16.71 -16.64
C GLU A 218 -2.78 17.10 -16.88
N ASN A 219 -2.27 17.97 -16.01
CA ASN A 219 -0.85 18.22 -15.85
C ASN A 219 -0.43 17.72 -14.47
N VAL A 220 0.45 16.72 -14.43
CA VAL A 220 0.93 16.08 -13.20
C VAL A 220 2.35 16.59 -12.92
N THR A 221 2.56 17.23 -11.78
CA THR A 221 3.89 17.69 -11.35
C THR A 221 4.62 16.56 -10.64
N LEU A 222 5.94 16.46 -10.88
CA LEU A 222 6.74 15.31 -10.49
C LEU A 222 7.97 15.74 -9.67
N ALA A 223 8.37 14.89 -8.73
CA ALA A 223 9.66 15.00 -8.05
C ALA A 223 10.76 14.28 -8.88
N PRO A 224 12.05 14.46 -8.53
CA PRO A 224 13.12 13.68 -9.14
C PRO A 224 12.93 12.17 -9.01
N SER A 225 13.46 11.45 -9.99
CA SER A 225 13.42 9.98 -10.04
C SER A 225 14.09 9.33 -8.84
N GLN A 226 13.42 8.32 -8.27
CA GLN A 226 13.90 7.47 -7.19
C GLN A 226 14.18 6.08 -7.75
N ARG A 227 15.42 5.87 -8.20
CA ARG A 227 15.82 4.64 -8.89
C ARG A 227 16.17 3.55 -7.89
N VAL A 228 15.30 2.54 -7.78
CA VAL A 228 15.61 1.27 -7.10
C VAL A 228 16.59 0.44 -7.93
N GLY A 229 16.46 0.48 -9.27
CA GLY A 229 17.32 -0.28 -10.18
C GLY A 229 16.91 -1.74 -10.28
N SER A 230 17.87 -2.62 -10.64
CA SER A 230 17.63 -4.06 -10.79
C SER A 230 17.25 -4.72 -9.46
N SER A 231 16.04 -5.27 -9.39
CA SER A 231 15.42 -5.91 -8.24
C SER A 231 14.94 -7.33 -8.59
N LYS A 232 14.17 -7.96 -7.70
CA LYS A 232 13.55 -9.28 -7.93
C LYS A 232 12.49 -9.32 -9.03
N ARG A 233 11.98 -8.18 -9.52
CA ARG A 233 10.98 -8.10 -10.60
C ARG A 233 11.47 -7.46 -11.90
N GLY A 234 12.74 -7.06 -11.93
CA GLY A 234 13.33 -6.34 -13.06
C GLY A 234 13.87 -4.98 -12.65
N GLU A 235 13.88 -4.00 -13.55
CA GLU A 235 14.44 -2.68 -13.25
C GLU A 235 13.33 -1.70 -12.84
N ARG A 236 13.35 -1.31 -11.56
CA ARG A 236 12.33 -0.44 -10.97
C ARG A 236 12.80 1.02 -10.92
N ASN A 237 11.97 1.91 -11.46
CA ASN A 237 12.12 3.35 -11.33
C ASN A 237 10.83 3.94 -10.77
N ILE A 238 10.92 4.90 -9.86
CA ILE A 238 9.75 5.51 -9.24
C ILE A 238 9.84 7.02 -9.39
N ILE A 239 8.76 7.64 -9.86
CA ILE A 239 8.69 9.09 -10.03
C ILE A 239 7.55 9.62 -9.15
N PRO A 240 7.85 10.24 -7.99
CA PRO A 240 6.82 10.72 -7.08
C PRO A 240 5.98 11.84 -7.69
N ILE A 241 4.68 11.83 -7.38
CA ILE A 241 3.74 12.86 -7.79
C ILE A 241 3.63 13.91 -6.68
N THR A 242 3.88 15.17 -7.06
CA THR A 242 3.88 16.32 -6.12
C THR A 242 2.61 17.16 -6.20
N GLY A 243 1.76 16.91 -7.19
CA GLY A 243 0.50 17.62 -7.39
C GLY A 243 0.18 17.75 -8.88
N GLY A 244 -0.61 18.77 -9.21
CA GLY A 244 -1.01 19.04 -10.60
C GLY A 244 -2.42 19.58 -10.74
N THR A 245 -2.90 19.62 -11.97
CA THR A 245 -4.22 20.14 -12.34
C THR A 245 -4.97 19.14 -13.20
N VAL A 246 -6.29 19.10 -13.05
CA VAL A 246 -7.21 18.31 -13.88
C VAL A 246 -8.25 19.27 -14.46
N SER A 247 -8.53 19.15 -15.76
CA SER A 247 -9.50 20.01 -16.43
C SER A 247 -10.27 19.24 -17.51
N GLY A 248 -11.56 19.54 -17.67
CA GLY A 248 -12.43 18.91 -18.65
C GLY A 248 -13.81 18.61 -18.08
N ARG A 249 -14.30 17.38 -18.24
CA ARG A 249 -15.56 16.94 -17.59
C ARG A 249 -15.48 16.94 -16.07
N ILE A 250 -14.26 16.86 -15.55
CA ILE A 250 -13.93 17.01 -14.13
C ILE A 250 -12.86 18.08 -14.05
N ASN A 251 -13.07 19.04 -13.13
CA ASN A 251 -12.08 20.07 -12.82
C ASN A 251 -11.64 19.88 -11.37
N GLY A 252 -10.36 20.14 -11.12
CA GLY A 252 -9.76 19.95 -9.82
C GLY A 252 -8.24 19.95 -9.88
N LYS A 253 -7.65 19.32 -8.87
CA LYS A 253 -6.21 19.19 -8.71
C LYS A 253 -5.80 17.73 -8.56
N VAL A 254 -4.61 17.43 -9.04
CA VAL A 254 -3.91 16.21 -8.64
C VAL A 254 -3.31 16.48 -7.25
N LEU A 255 -3.53 15.58 -6.31
CA LEU A 255 -2.95 15.70 -4.98
C LEU A 255 -1.48 15.30 -4.98
N MET A 256 -0.72 15.88 -4.03
CA MET A 256 0.54 15.27 -3.65
C MET A 256 0.25 13.87 -3.10
N GLY A 257 1.06 12.89 -3.45
CA GLY A 257 0.83 11.51 -3.03
C GLY A 257 0.88 10.53 -4.18
N GLY A 258 1.40 9.35 -3.90
CA GLY A 258 1.63 8.34 -4.90
C GLY A 258 2.79 8.68 -5.83
N ALA A 259 2.89 7.89 -6.88
CA ALA A 259 3.98 7.94 -7.84
C ALA A 259 3.59 7.19 -9.13
N ASP A 260 4.42 7.34 -10.16
CA ASP A 260 4.55 6.35 -11.23
C ASP A 260 5.58 5.29 -10.84
N TYR A 261 5.13 4.06 -10.60
CA TYR A 261 5.95 2.92 -10.20
C TYR A 261 6.39 2.12 -11.45
N GLN A 262 7.24 2.72 -12.27
CA GLN A 262 7.65 2.17 -13.57
C GLN A 262 8.44 0.88 -13.44
N LEU A 263 8.14 -0.09 -14.32
CA LEU A 263 8.98 -1.27 -14.52
C LEU A 263 9.67 -1.12 -15.88
N LEU A 264 10.95 -0.74 -15.87
CA LEU A 264 11.74 -0.45 -17.06
C LEU A 264 12.32 -1.71 -17.72
N ALA A 265 12.42 -2.81 -16.98
CA ALA A 265 12.81 -4.11 -17.50
C ALA A 265 11.96 -5.21 -16.84
N PRO A 266 11.56 -6.27 -17.56
CA PRO A 266 11.80 -6.51 -18.98
C PRO A 266 11.08 -5.49 -19.88
N GLN A 267 11.52 -5.38 -21.14
CA GLN A 267 10.89 -4.51 -22.14
C GLN A 267 9.63 -5.18 -22.75
N PRO A 268 8.64 -4.40 -23.19
CA PRO A 268 8.57 -2.94 -23.12
C PRO A 268 8.38 -2.43 -21.69
N ALA A 269 8.86 -1.22 -21.41
CA ALA A 269 8.65 -0.58 -20.12
C ALA A 269 7.15 -0.41 -19.81
N LEU A 270 6.78 -0.66 -18.56
CA LEU A 270 5.41 -0.54 -18.06
C LEU A 270 5.30 0.63 -17.08
N ILE A 271 4.23 1.40 -17.21
CA ILE A 271 3.81 2.45 -16.29
C ILE A 271 2.79 1.84 -15.32
N ASP A 272 2.85 2.27 -14.07
CA ASP A 272 1.90 1.88 -13.02
C ASP A 272 1.77 3.06 -12.05
N ALA A 273 0.95 4.05 -12.44
CA ALA A 273 0.77 5.28 -11.67
C ALA A 273 -0.46 5.18 -10.77
N HIS A 274 -0.26 5.36 -9.46
CA HIS A 274 -1.35 5.41 -8.47
C HIS A 274 -1.31 6.76 -7.77
N TYR A 275 -2.43 7.48 -7.77
CA TYR A 275 -2.53 8.84 -7.21
C TYR A 275 -3.99 9.23 -6.99
N LEU A 276 -4.21 10.46 -6.54
CA LEU A 276 -5.54 10.98 -6.25
C LEU A 276 -5.81 12.28 -6.98
N TRP A 277 -7.05 12.43 -7.40
CA TRP A 277 -7.64 13.73 -7.71
C TRP A 277 -8.45 14.24 -6.51
N GLU A 278 -8.45 15.55 -6.32
CA GLU A 278 -9.43 16.28 -5.53
C GLU A 278 -10.17 17.22 -6.47
N THR A 279 -11.47 16.99 -6.66
CA THR A 279 -12.32 17.78 -7.55
C THR A 279 -12.63 19.14 -6.92
N ASP A 280 -13.05 20.12 -7.73
CA ASP A 280 -13.36 21.47 -7.24
C ASP A 280 -14.51 21.52 -6.21
N ASP A 281 -15.39 20.51 -6.21
CA ASP A 281 -16.44 20.32 -5.20
C ASP A 281 -16.00 19.46 -4.00
N GLY A 282 -14.72 19.07 -3.94
CA GLY A 282 -14.08 18.43 -2.79
C GLY A 282 -14.18 16.90 -2.74
N GLU A 283 -14.66 16.22 -3.79
CA GLU A 283 -14.63 14.76 -3.85
C GLU A 283 -13.22 14.24 -4.17
N LEU A 284 -12.88 13.10 -3.56
CA LEU A 284 -11.63 12.39 -3.83
C LEU A 284 -11.88 11.22 -4.78
N ILE A 285 -11.03 11.10 -5.79
CA ILE A 285 -11.07 10.01 -6.76
C ILE A 285 -9.69 9.36 -6.78
N ILE A 286 -9.63 8.05 -6.56
CA ILE A 286 -8.38 7.29 -6.74
C ILE A 286 -8.21 7.04 -8.23
N VAL A 287 -7.01 7.31 -8.74
CA VAL A 287 -6.63 7.06 -10.12
C VAL A 287 -5.56 5.99 -10.14
N ARG A 288 -5.75 4.97 -10.99
CA ARG A 288 -4.72 4.01 -11.37
C ARG A 288 -4.57 4.04 -12.87
N ASN A 289 -3.43 4.49 -13.38
CA ASN A 289 -3.15 4.54 -14.80
C ASN A 289 -1.94 3.66 -15.09
N GLY A 290 -2.15 2.57 -15.82
CA GLY A 290 -1.08 1.61 -16.08
C GLY A 290 -1.16 0.97 -17.46
N GLY A 291 -0.06 0.32 -17.86
CA GLY A 291 0.10 -0.31 -19.16
C GLY A 291 1.41 0.06 -19.85
N GLY A 292 1.54 -0.37 -21.10
CA GLY A 292 2.66 0.02 -21.95
C GLY A 292 2.38 1.34 -22.67
N PHE A 293 3.43 1.94 -23.24
CA PHE A 293 3.26 3.08 -24.14
C PHE A 293 2.33 2.71 -25.31
N GLY A 294 1.30 3.53 -25.54
CA GLY A 294 0.25 3.31 -26.54
C GLY A 294 -0.91 2.44 -26.06
N SER A 295 -0.86 1.90 -24.83
CA SER A 295 -1.88 1.02 -24.26
C SER A 295 -2.25 1.35 -22.81
N LEU A 296 -1.95 2.57 -22.35
CA LEU A 296 -2.31 3.04 -21.01
C LEU A 296 -3.82 3.13 -20.85
N VAL A 297 -4.31 2.58 -19.74
CA VAL A 297 -5.72 2.60 -19.39
C VAL A 297 -5.89 3.01 -17.93
N PRO A 298 -6.57 4.14 -17.67
CA PRO A 298 -6.89 4.54 -16.32
C PRO A 298 -8.12 3.79 -15.82
N THR A 299 -8.12 3.48 -14.52
CA THR A 299 -9.32 3.13 -13.76
C THR A 299 -9.47 4.08 -12.59
N PHE A 300 -10.72 4.30 -12.21
CA PHE A 300 -11.08 5.22 -11.15
C PHE A 300 -11.83 4.50 -10.05
N GLU A 301 -11.60 4.92 -8.80
CA GLU A 301 -12.45 4.55 -7.68
C GLU A 301 -13.00 5.82 -7.05
N ALA A 302 -14.32 5.98 -7.14
CA ALA A 302 -15.08 7.11 -6.64
C ALA A 302 -16.20 6.65 -5.71
N ARG A 303 -16.69 7.55 -4.87
CA ARG A 303 -17.83 7.30 -4.00
C ARG A 303 -19.09 6.99 -4.83
N VAL A 304 -19.81 5.90 -4.49
CA VAL A 304 -20.94 5.40 -5.30
C VAL A 304 -22.22 6.24 -5.21
N ASP A 305 -22.34 7.08 -4.19
CA ASP A 305 -23.44 8.03 -4.02
C ASP A 305 -23.00 9.49 -4.25
N GLY A 306 -21.86 9.69 -4.92
CA GLY A 306 -21.34 10.99 -5.37
C GLY A 306 -21.60 11.27 -6.86
N PRO A 307 -21.46 12.53 -7.32
CA PRO A 307 -21.63 12.93 -8.71
C PRO A 307 -20.68 12.21 -9.68
N TYR A 308 -19.52 11.75 -9.21
CA TYR A 308 -18.53 11.06 -10.04
C TYR A 308 -18.66 9.53 -10.02
N ALA A 309 -19.74 8.98 -9.46
CA ALA A 309 -19.97 7.54 -9.36
C ALA A 309 -19.95 6.81 -10.72
N TYR A 310 -20.25 7.53 -11.82
CA TYR A 310 -20.20 6.98 -13.18
C TYR A 310 -18.80 6.50 -13.58
N LEU A 311 -17.74 7.06 -13.00
CA LEU A 311 -16.36 6.65 -13.26
C LEU A 311 -16.07 5.20 -12.85
N ASN A 312 -16.78 4.68 -11.85
CA ASN A 312 -16.58 3.32 -11.36
C ASN A 312 -16.97 2.23 -12.38
N ALA A 313 -17.85 2.56 -13.33
CA ALA A 313 -18.40 1.62 -14.30
C ALA A 313 -17.90 1.84 -15.73
N GLY A 314 -17.23 2.97 -15.98
CA GLY A 314 -16.71 3.29 -17.31
C GLY A 314 -15.44 2.50 -17.66
N SER A 315 -15.14 2.49 -18.96
CA SER A 315 -13.86 2.02 -19.48
C SER A 315 -13.17 3.20 -20.12
N TYR A 316 -11.88 3.39 -19.83
CA TYR A 316 -11.15 4.59 -20.20
C TYR A 316 -9.80 4.26 -20.81
N MET A 317 -9.27 5.19 -21.60
CA MET A 317 -7.94 5.13 -22.18
C MET A 317 -7.14 6.40 -21.83
N SER A 318 -5.83 6.28 -21.82
CA SER A 318 -4.91 7.40 -21.55
C SER A 318 -3.97 7.61 -22.73
N SER A 319 -3.58 8.86 -22.97
CA SER A 319 -2.46 9.18 -23.86
C SER A 319 -1.15 8.71 -23.24
N ASN A 320 -0.09 8.61 -24.05
CA ASN A 320 1.26 8.55 -23.48
C ASN A 320 1.57 9.84 -22.68
N PRO A 321 2.45 9.78 -21.68
CA PRO A 321 2.93 10.98 -20.99
C PRO A 321 3.59 11.94 -21.98
N GLY A 322 3.02 13.12 -22.14
CA GLY A 322 3.60 14.25 -22.86
C GLY A 322 4.36 15.19 -21.93
N ARG A 323 5.06 16.18 -22.48
CA ARG A 323 5.73 17.21 -21.66
C ARG A 323 4.68 18.13 -21.00
N GLY A 324 4.70 18.19 -19.69
CA GLY A 324 3.90 19.12 -18.88
C GLY A 324 4.77 20.15 -18.16
N GLU A 325 4.12 21.14 -17.55
CA GLU A 325 4.80 22.06 -16.64
C GLU A 325 5.15 21.33 -15.33
N GLY A 326 6.44 21.32 -14.98
CA GLY A 326 6.92 20.65 -13.75
C GLY A 326 6.76 19.12 -13.75
N GLY A 327 6.42 18.50 -14.88
CA GLY A 327 6.20 17.06 -14.98
C GLY A 327 5.65 16.64 -16.33
N VAL A 328 4.50 15.96 -16.34
CA VAL A 328 3.89 15.37 -17.54
C VAL A 328 2.48 15.86 -17.78
N ALA A 329 2.08 15.91 -19.05
CA ALA A 329 0.72 16.17 -19.47
C ALA A 329 0.09 14.89 -20.03
N LEU A 330 -1.15 14.60 -19.63
CA LEU A 330 -1.92 13.44 -20.04
C LEU A 330 -3.31 13.87 -20.52
N THR A 331 -3.88 13.12 -21.46
CA THR A 331 -5.30 13.23 -21.84
C THR A 331 -5.95 11.88 -21.63
N PHE A 332 -7.07 11.86 -20.91
CA PHE A 332 -7.87 10.66 -20.70
C PHE A 332 -9.12 10.73 -21.57
N TYR A 333 -9.54 9.57 -22.06
CA TYR A 333 -10.62 9.40 -23.01
C TYR A 333 -11.61 8.35 -22.50
N GLU A 334 -12.87 8.48 -22.89
CA GLU A 334 -13.78 7.33 -22.91
C GLU A 334 -13.18 6.25 -23.81
N SER A 335 -13.27 4.98 -23.40
CA SER A 335 -12.89 3.85 -24.23
C SER A 335 -14.05 3.43 -25.09
N VAL A 336 -13.81 3.25 -26.39
CA VAL A 336 -14.79 2.72 -27.34
C VAL A 336 -14.30 1.40 -27.93
N ASN A 337 -15.23 0.49 -28.18
CA ASN A 337 -14.96 -0.74 -28.90
C ASN A 337 -15.74 -0.68 -30.23
N PRO A 338 -15.08 -0.32 -31.35
CA PRO A 338 -15.75 -0.27 -32.64
C PRO A 338 -16.22 -1.68 -32.99
N ARG A 339 -17.54 -1.83 -33.13
CA ARG A 339 -18.18 -3.08 -33.57
C ARG A 339 -17.75 -3.45 -34.99
#